data_AF-A0A8S3Z3X1-F1
#
_entry.id   AF-A0A8S3Z3X1-F1
#
_cell.length_a   1.000
_cell.length_b   1.000
_cell.length_c   1.000
_cell.angle_alpha   90.00
_cell.angle_beta   90.00
_cell.angle_gamma   90.00
#
_symmetry.space_group_name_H-M   'P 1'
#
loop_
_entity.id
_entity.type
_entity.pdbx_description
1 polymer ?
#
loop_
_entity_poly.entity_id
_entity_poly.type
_entity_poly.pdbx_seq_one_letter_code
_entity_poly.pdbx_strand_id
1 'polypeptide(L)'
;VSNADERTPLLDPSHSDHTQQIQGARTGPHHSQRNQRDDEQSEFSRILRQTAINVIDVTSTETHNLEQGELQDRATQYSNRLNMVLAGSRRTLIYKPNLPAVITSPQMTLSAPLVSLADVRMITNISEKLAAAARDIKIQHKESLVVAFAVP
;
A
#
# COMPACT_ATOMS: atom_id res chain seq x y z
N VAL A 1 16.86 26.93 3.34
CA VAL A 1 16.99 25.66 2.58
C VAL A 1 15.59 25.25 2.19
N SER A 2 15.31 25.30 0.91
CA SER A 2 13.98 25.21 0.32
C SER A 2 13.65 23.73 0.06
N ASN A 3 12.58 23.20 0.66
CA ASN A 3 12.04 21.90 0.30
C ASN A 3 11.23 22.04 -1.00
N ALA A 4 11.81 21.61 -2.11
CA ALA A 4 11.15 21.50 -3.40
C ALA A 4 11.42 20.10 -3.92
N ASP A 5 10.55 19.13 -3.59
CA ASP A 5 10.50 17.82 -4.29
C ASP A 5 9.28 16.93 -3.94
N GLU A 6 8.09 17.50 -3.69
CA GLU A 6 6.86 16.71 -3.43
C GLU A 6 5.78 16.84 -4.51
N ARG A 7 6.16 17.10 -5.78
CA ARG A 7 5.18 17.21 -6.88
C ARG A 7 5.58 16.47 -8.16
N THR A 8 5.89 15.19 -8.04
CA THR A 8 5.87 14.29 -9.20
C THR A 8 4.50 13.59 -9.28
N PRO A 9 3.64 13.93 -10.27
CA PRO A 9 2.45 13.16 -10.54
C PRO A 9 2.86 11.87 -11.28
N LEU A 10 2.65 10.72 -10.64
CA LEU A 10 2.72 9.42 -11.29
C LEU A 10 1.32 9.06 -11.80
N LEU A 11 1.19 9.06 -13.13
CA LEU A 11 0.11 8.46 -13.93
C LEU A 11 -1.03 9.43 -14.35
N ASP A 12 -1.12 9.64 -15.66
CA ASP A 12 -2.23 10.26 -16.40
C ASP A 12 -3.51 9.43 -16.21
N PRO A 13 -4.65 10.03 -15.82
CA PRO A 13 -5.94 9.36 -15.90
C PRO A 13 -6.43 9.45 -17.34
N SER A 14 -5.93 8.57 -18.21
CA SER A 14 -6.57 8.29 -19.49
C SER A 14 -7.99 7.77 -19.24
N HIS A 15 -8.94 8.67 -19.47
CA HIS A 15 -10.38 8.52 -19.59
C HIS A 15 -10.87 7.13 -19.98
N SER A 16 -11.90 6.66 -19.26
CA SER A 16 -12.87 5.68 -19.74
C SER A 16 -14.23 6.02 -19.13
N ASP A 17 -14.79 7.14 -19.57
CA ASP A 17 -16.17 7.52 -19.28
C ASP A 17 -17.12 6.55 -20.00
N HIS A 18 -17.60 5.53 -19.29
CA HIS A 18 -18.76 4.74 -19.70
C HIS A 18 -20.02 5.30 -19.05
N THR A 19 -20.45 6.48 -19.51
CA THR A 19 -21.81 6.99 -19.29
C THR A 19 -22.67 6.62 -20.49
N GLN A 20 -23.58 5.66 -20.30
CA GLN A 20 -24.65 5.39 -21.25
C GLN A 20 -25.55 6.63 -21.36
N GLN A 21 -25.57 7.27 -22.53
CA GLN A 21 -26.48 8.35 -22.87
C GLN A 21 -27.90 7.79 -23.08
N ILE A 22 -28.84 8.19 -22.21
CA ILE A 22 -30.27 8.06 -22.50
C ILE A 22 -30.70 9.33 -23.27
N GLN A 23 -30.96 9.17 -24.56
CA GLN A 23 -31.47 10.21 -25.44
C GLN A 23 -32.96 10.46 -25.17
N GLY A 24 -33.34 11.71 -24.93
CA GLY A 24 -34.74 12.12 -24.82
C GLY A 24 -34.95 13.64 -24.81
N ALA A 25 -35.39 14.16 -25.96
CA ALA A 25 -36.25 15.33 -26.15
C ALA A 25 -35.66 16.77 -26.14
N ARG A 26 -35.71 17.34 -27.37
CA ARG A 26 -36.22 18.68 -27.75
C ARG A 26 -35.28 19.89 -27.60
N THR A 27 -34.82 20.34 -28.78
CA THR A 27 -34.08 21.56 -29.08
C THR A 27 -34.92 22.82 -28.87
N GLY A 28 -34.43 23.74 -28.04
CA GLY A 28 -34.84 25.15 -28.01
C GLY A 28 -33.58 26.03 -27.86
N PRO A 29 -33.48 27.18 -28.56
CA PRO A 29 -32.26 27.97 -28.58
C PRO A 29 -32.20 28.88 -27.33
N HIS A 30 -31.63 28.36 -26.24
CA HIS A 30 -31.23 29.17 -25.08
C HIS A 30 -30.03 28.51 -24.37
N HIS A 31 -28.95 28.23 -25.10
CA HIS A 31 -27.80 27.48 -24.57
C HIS A 31 -26.50 28.26 -24.77
N SER A 32 -26.29 29.26 -23.93
CA SER A 32 -24.95 29.85 -23.74
C SER A 32 -24.60 30.05 -22.26
N GLN A 33 -25.58 29.92 -21.35
CA GLN A 33 -25.38 30.03 -19.90
C GLN A 33 -25.57 28.72 -19.14
N ARG A 34 -26.01 27.64 -19.82
CA ARG A 34 -26.30 26.35 -19.17
C ARG A 34 -25.03 25.52 -18.89
N ASN A 35 -24.03 25.60 -19.75
CA ASN A 35 -22.82 24.76 -19.64
C ASN A 35 -21.93 25.14 -18.45
N GLN A 36 -21.77 26.43 -18.13
CA GLN A 36 -20.91 26.85 -17.00
C GLN A 36 -21.46 26.41 -15.63
N ARG A 37 -22.79 26.43 -15.45
CA ARG A 37 -23.43 26.00 -14.20
C ARG A 37 -23.37 24.48 -14.01
N ASP A 38 -23.47 23.73 -15.10
CA ASP A 38 -23.37 22.27 -15.05
C ASP A 38 -21.93 21.83 -14.71
N ASP A 39 -20.91 22.56 -15.20
CA ASP A 39 -19.50 22.32 -14.87
C ASP A 39 -19.17 22.65 -13.40
N GLU A 40 -19.60 23.81 -12.90
CA GLU A 40 -19.42 24.21 -11.49
C GLU A 40 -20.10 23.23 -10.51
N GLN A 41 -21.29 22.75 -10.86
CA GLN A 41 -22.02 21.77 -10.06
C GLN A 41 -21.32 20.40 -10.07
N SER A 42 -20.69 20.02 -11.19
CA SER A 42 -19.92 18.77 -11.31
C SER A 42 -18.63 18.81 -10.47
N GLU A 43 -17.92 19.94 -10.46
CA GLU A 43 -16.73 20.17 -9.65
C GLU A 43 -17.08 20.21 -8.16
N PHE A 44 -18.17 20.88 -7.78
CA PHE A 44 -18.68 20.83 -6.41
C PHE A 44 -19.02 19.41 -5.96
N SER A 45 -19.67 18.62 -6.82
CA SER A 45 -19.99 17.21 -6.54
C SER A 45 -18.74 16.33 -6.43
N ARG A 46 -17.68 16.64 -7.19
CA ARG A 46 -16.37 15.99 -7.06
C ARG A 46 -15.72 16.32 -5.73
N ILE A 47 -15.74 17.59 -5.32
CA ILE A 47 -15.21 18.05 -4.03
C ILE A 47 -15.93 17.34 -2.88
N LEU A 48 -17.26 17.28 -2.91
CA LEU A 48 -18.03 16.57 -1.88
C LEU A 48 -17.71 15.08 -1.83
N ARG A 49 -17.65 14.40 -2.97
CA ARG A 49 -17.26 12.97 -3.02
C ARG A 49 -15.86 12.74 -2.50
N GLN A 50 -14.90 13.57 -2.93
CA GLN A 50 -13.51 13.47 -2.47
C GLN A 50 -13.39 13.73 -0.96
N THR A 51 -14.16 14.70 -0.46
CA THR A 51 -14.23 15.01 0.97
C THR A 51 -14.84 13.83 1.73
N ALA A 52 -15.93 13.25 1.25
CA ALA A 52 -16.56 12.09 1.87
C ALA A 52 -15.64 10.86 1.92
N ILE A 53 -14.78 10.68 0.92
CA ILE A 53 -13.76 9.61 0.90
C ILE A 53 -12.62 9.90 1.90
N ASN A 54 -12.23 11.16 2.06
CA ASN A 54 -11.08 11.56 2.85
C ASN A 54 -11.40 11.80 4.34
N VAL A 55 -12.68 12.01 4.69
CA VAL A 55 -13.12 12.17 6.07
C VAL A 55 -13.11 10.79 6.76
N ILE A 56 -12.43 10.72 7.89
CA ILE A 56 -12.30 9.50 8.68
C ILE A 56 -13.52 9.40 9.62
N ASP A 57 -14.30 8.34 9.48
CA ASP A 57 -15.34 8.00 10.45
C ASP A 57 -14.73 7.32 11.68
N VAL A 58 -14.61 8.09 12.77
CA VAL A 58 -14.06 7.64 14.05
C VAL A 58 -15.02 6.74 14.84
N THR A 59 -16.28 6.60 14.39
CA THR A 59 -17.31 5.79 15.06
C THR A 59 -17.44 4.37 14.51
N SER A 60 -16.73 4.06 13.42
CA SER A 60 -16.79 2.79 12.66
C SER A 60 -16.18 1.56 13.37
N THR A 61 -16.07 1.55 14.70
CA THR A 61 -15.50 0.42 15.46
C THR A 61 -16.38 -0.84 15.48
N GLU A 62 -17.60 -0.77 14.94
CA GLU A 62 -18.50 -1.92 14.88
C GLU A 62 -18.04 -2.92 13.81
N THR A 63 -17.78 -4.15 14.25
CA THR A 63 -17.40 -5.24 13.38
C THR A 63 -18.61 -5.69 12.56
N HIS A 64 -18.65 -5.24 11.31
CA HIS A 64 -19.47 -5.76 10.20
C HIS A 64 -20.95 -5.36 10.23
N ASN A 65 -21.27 -4.28 9.51
CA ASN A 65 -22.58 -4.05 8.91
C ASN A 65 -22.84 -5.00 7.73
N LEU A 66 -22.41 -6.26 7.82
CA LEU A 66 -22.66 -7.27 6.79
C LEU A 66 -23.49 -8.39 7.36
N GLU A 67 -24.63 -8.65 6.72
CA GLU A 67 -25.48 -9.77 7.09
C GLU A 67 -24.75 -11.10 6.85
N GLN A 68 -24.99 -12.08 7.72
CA GLN A 68 -24.36 -13.39 7.62
C GLN A 68 -24.66 -14.09 6.29
N GLY A 69 -25.86 -13.88 5.72
CA GLY A 69 -26.23 -14.40 4.40
C GLY A 69 -25.35 -13.83 3.29
N GLU A 70 -25.13 -12.52 3.28
CA GLU A 70 -24.24 -11.88 2.30
C GLU A 70 -22.79 -12.35 2.42
N LEU A 71 -22.30 -12.56 3.64
CA LEU A 71 -20.97 -13.12 3.87
C LEU A 71 -20.83 -14.50 3.22
N GLN A 72 -21.82 -15.37 3.43
CA GLN A 72 -21.82 -16.74 2.90
C GLN A 72 -21.90 -16.78 1.37
N ASP A 73 -22.73 -15.92 0.78
CA ASP A 73 -22.86 -15.80 -0.67
C ASP A 73 -21.57 -15.27 -1.30
N ARG A 74 -20.95 -14.23 -0.71
CA ARG A 74 -19.65 -13.71 -1.16
C ARG A 74 -18.55 -14.76 -1.03
N ALA A 75 -18.50 -15.52 0.07
CA ALA A 75 -17.53 -16.58 0.28
C ALA A 75 -17.65 -17.67 -0.82
N THR A 76 -18.88 -18.04 -1.15
CA THR A 76 -19.17 -19.02 -2.22
C THR A 76 -18.75 -18.45 -3.59
N GLN A 77 -19.10 -17.19 -3.87
CA GLN A 77 -18.75 -16.52 -5.12
C GLN A 77 -17.23 -16.42 -5.30
N TYR A 78 -16.48 -16.04 -4.27
CA TYR A 78 -15.02 -15.97 -4.31
C TYR A 78 -14.38 -17.35 -4.48
N SER A 79 -14.90 -18.37 -3.79
CA SER A 79 -14.43 -19.74 -3.93
C SER A 79 -14.60 -20.26 -5.36
N ASN A 80 -15.77 -20.02 -5.97
CA ASN A 80 -16.05 -20.41 -7.35
C ASN A 80 -15.16 -19.67 -8.36
N ARG A 81 -14.98 -18.34 -8.19
CA ARG A 81 -14.07 -17.55 -9.03
C ARG A 81 -12.63 -18.03 -8.90
N LEU A 82 -12.18 -18.31 -7.68
CA LEU A 82 -10.83 -18.81 -7.40
C LEU A 82 -10.62 -20.17 -8.08
N ASN A 83 -11.56 -21.11 -7.94
CA ASN A 83 -11.48 -22.42 -8.58
C ASN A 83 -11.43 -22.31 -10.12
N MET A 84 -12.20 -21.40 -10.71
CA MET A 84 -12.16 -21.15 -12.16
C MET A 84 -10.78 -20.63 -12.62
N VAL A 85 -10.20 -19.69 -11.88
CA VAL A 85 -8.86 -19.16 -12.18
C VAL A 85 -7.77 -20.23 -12.00
N LEU A 86 -7.86 -21.02 -10.92
CA LEU A 86 -6.88 -22.07 -10.64
C LEU A 86 -6.99 -23.24 -11.63
N ALA A 87 -8.19 -23.62 -12.07
CA ALA A 87 -8.39 -24.67 -13.05
C ALA A 87 -7.80 -24.32 -14.44
N GLY A 88 -7.81 -23.05 -14.82
CA GLY A 88 -7.15 -22.55 -16.03
C GLY A 88 -5.64 -22.33 -15.88
N SER A 89 -5.12 -22.30 -14.66
CA SER A 89 -3.72 -22.07 -14.37
C SER A 89 -2.94 -23.38 -14.31
N ARG A 90 -2.04 -23.62 -15.28
CA ARG A 90 -1.07 -24.74 -15.22
C ARG A 90 -0.03 -24.61 -14.12
N ARG A 91 -0.05 -23.51 -13.36
CA ARG A 91 0.78 -23.36 -12.16
C ARG A 91 0.04 -24.07 -11.04
N THR A 92 0.32 -25.37 -10.87
CA THR A 92 0.07 -26.04 -9.60
C THR A 92 0.68 -25.17 -8.53
N LEU A 93 -0.12 -24.72 -7.57
CA LEU A 93 0.34 -23.96 -6.42
C LEU A 93 1.18 -24.96 -5.62
N ILE A 94 2.47 -25.08 -5.94
CA ILE A 94 3.38 -26.00 -5.27
C ILE A 94 3.48 -25.46 -3.86
N TYR A 95 2.66 -26.01 -2.97
CA TYR A 95 2.51 -25.55 -1.58
C TYR A 95 3.86 -25.54 -0.84
N LYS A 96 4.83 -26.31 -1.34
CA LYS A 96 6.23 -26.29 -0.91
C LYS A 96 7.12 -26.58 -2.12
N PRO A 97 7.72 -25.56 -2.78
CA PRO A 97 8.73 -25.84 -3.78
C PRO A 97 9.86 -26.65 -3.13
N ASN A 98 10.37 -27.66 -3.83
CA ASN A 98 11.56 -28.37 -3.37
C ASN A 98 12.71 -27.38 -3.20
N LEU A 99 13.57 -27.62 -2.21
CA LEU A 99 14.80 -26.85 -2.08
C LEU A 99 15.60 -26.95 -3.40
N PRO A 100 16.16 -25.83 -3.89
CA PRO A 100 16.94 -25.86 -5.11
C PRO A 100 18.15 -26.77 -4.91
N ALA A 101 18.38 -27.69 -5.86
CA ALA A 101 19.58 -28.52 -5.90
C ALA A 101 20.76 -27.66 -6.40
N VAL A 102 21.38 -26.90 -5.49
CA VAL A 102 22.48 -25.97 -5.82
C VAL A 102 23.81 -26.70 -6.04
N ILE A 103 23.95 -27.94 -5.54
CA ILE A 103 25.22 -28.67 -5.52
C ILE A 103 25.03 -30.07 -6.13
N THR A 104 25.89 -30.42 -7.09
CA THR A 104 25.88 -31.75 -7.75
C THR A 104 26.76 -32.78 -7.03
N SER A 105 27.78 -32.34 -6.29
CA SER A 105 28.66 -33.22 -5.50
C SER A 105 28.88 -32.66 -4.08
N PRO A 106 28.07 -33.08 -3.09
CA PRO A 106 28.13 -32.52 -1.75
C PRO A 106 29.47 -32.78 -1.04
N GLN A 107 30.06 -33.96 -1.25
CA GLN A 107 31.33 -34.34 -0.64
C GLN A 107 32.47 -33.41 -1.09
N MET A 108 32.51 -33.06 -2.38
CA MET A 108 33.52 -32.15 -2.93
C MET A 108 33.34 -30.73 -2.43
N THR A 109 32.11 -30.22 -2.37
CA THR A 109 31.84 -28.86 -1.88
C THR A 109 32.15 -28.71 -0.39
N LEU A 110 31.84 -29.72 0.43
CA LEU A 110 32.14 -29.69 1.86
C LEU A 110 33.63 -29.87 2.17
N SER A 111 34.40 -30.46 1.25
CA SER A 111 35.86 -30.62 1.37
C SER A 111 36.64 -29.41 0.83
N ALA A 112 35.95 -28.41 0.26
CA ALA A 112 36.58 -27.20 -0.24
C ALA A 112 37.20 -26.38 0.90
N PRO A 113 38.19 -25.52 0.61
CA PRO A 113 38.76 -24.62 1.60
C PRO A 113 37.69 -23.78 2.29
N LEU A 114 37.76 -23.71 3.62
CA LEU A 114 36.88 -22.90 4.45
C LEU A 114 37.09 -21.41 4.18
N VAL A 115 36.11 -20.60 4.59
CA VAL A 115 36.23 -19.13 4.59
C VAL A 115 37.44 -18.71 5.41
N SER A 116 38.21 -17.75 4.89
CA SER A 116 39.43 -17.26 5.54
C SER A 116 39.11 -16.64 6.90
N LEU A 117 39.95 -16.90 7.90
CA LEU A 117 39.83 -16.28 9.21
C LEU A 117 39.97 -14.74 9.14
N ALA A 118 40.69 -14.22 8.15
CA ALA A 118 40.78 -12.78 7.91
C ALA A 118 39.41 -12.17 7.58
N ASP A 119 38.63 -12.84 6.73
CA ASP A 119 37.30 -12.38 6.32
C ASP A 119 36.32 -12.43 7.50
N VAL A 120 36.37 -13.50 8.29
CA VAL A 120 35.54 -13.62 9.51
C VAL A 120 35.84 -12.47 10.48
N ARG A 121 37.13 -12.21 10.76
CA ARG A 121 37.53 -11.10 11.64
C ARG A 121 37.12 -9.73 11.08
N MET A 122 37.24 -9.54 9.77
CA MET A 122 36.81 -8.31 9.11
C MET A 122 35.31 -8.08 9.31
N ILE A 123 34.48 -9.11 9.06
CA ILE A 123 33.03 -9.04 9.25
C ILE A 123 32.69 -8.73 10.71
N THR A 124 33.30 -9.44 11.66
CA THR A 124 33.07 -9.21 13.10
C THR A 124 33.37 -7.77 13.51
N ASN A 125 34.52 -7.23 13.09
CA ASN A 125 34.92 -5.86 13.41
C ASN A 125 33.94 -4.83 12.82
N ILE A 126 33.48 -5.03 11.58
CA ILE A 126 32.47 -4.17 10.97
C ILE A 126 31.15 -4.24 11.75
N SER A 127 30.70 -5.43 12.12
CA SER A 127 29.49 -5.62 12.93
C SER A 127 29.57 -4.93 14.29
N GLU A 128 30.71 -5.00 14.96
CA GLU A 128 30.94 -4.32 16.24
C GLU A 128 30.87 -2.80 16.11
N LYS A 129 31.52 -2.25 15.06
CA LYS A 129 31.46 -0.81 14.77
C LYS A 129 30.05 -0.35 14.44
N LEU A 130 29.29 -1.14 13.67
CA LEU A 130 27.90 -0.84 13.35
C LEU A 130 27.03 -0.86 14.61
N ALA A 131 27.22 -1.85 15.47
CA ALA A 131 26.51 -1.93 16.75
C ALA A 131 26.85 -0.74 17.66
N ALA A 132 28.10 -0.26 17.67
CA ALA A 132 28.49 0.94 18.38
C ALA A 132 27.79 2.19 17.81
N ALA A 133 27.85 2.39 16.49
CA ALA A 133 27.21 3.53 15.82
C ALA A 133 25.68 3.54 16.00
N ALA A 134 25.03 2.37 16.04
CA ALA A 134 23.59 2.28 16.29
C ALA A 134 23.19 2.81 17.68
N ARG A 135 24.09 2.71 18.69
CA ARG A 135 23.83 3.26 20.03
C ARG A 135 23.91 4.79 20.07
N ASP A 136 24.56 5.40 19.08
CA ASP A 136 24.62 6.86 18.96
C ASP A 136 23.31 7.45 18.42
N ILE A 137 22.41 6.60 17.88
CA ILE A 137 21.04 6.97 17.51
C ILE A 137 20.21 7.09 18.79
N LYS A 138 20.33 8.23 19.46
CA LYS A 138 19.56 8.56 20.67
C LYS A 138 19.26 10.06 20.73
N ILE A 139 18.18 10.39 21.44
CA ILE A 139 17.79 11.78 21.66
C ILE A 139 18.75 12.36 22.73
N GLN A 140 19.50 13.40 22.36
CA GLN A 140 20.31 14.17 23.32
C GLN A 140 19.41 15.18 24.04
N HIS A 141 19.15 14.95 25.33
CA HIS A 141 18.36 15.84 26.17
C HIS A 141 19.08 17.18 26.38
N LYS A 142 18.41 18.31 26.10
CA LYS A 142 18.95 19.67 26.28
C LYS A 142 18.32 20.42 27.44
N GLU A 143 17.00 20.31 27.60
CA GLU A 143 16.22 21.02 28.61
C GLU A 143 15.11 20.11 29.15
N SER A 144 14.68 20.36 30.39
CA SER A 144 13.64 19.55 31.01
C SER A 144 12.30 19.78 30.31
N LEU A 145 11.72 18.71 29.76
CA LEU A 145 10.38 18.75 29.15
C LEU A 145 9.25 18.83 30.18
N VAL A 146 9.55 18.56 31.45
CA VAL A 146 8.59 18.58 32.54
C VAL A 146 9.14 19.46 33.65
N VAL A 147 8.32 20.39 34.13
CA VAL A 147 8.59 21.20 35.31
C VAL A 147 7.52 20.89 36.34
N ALA A 148 7.96 20.49 37.54
CA ALA A 148 7.06 20.31 38.67
C ALA A 148 6.82 21.68 39.32
N PHE A 149 5.55 22.08 39.38
CA PHE A 149 5.15 23.26 40.14
C PHE A 149 4.86 22.83 41.58
N ALA A 150 5.71 23.24 42.51
CA ALA A 150 5.42 23.18 43.94
C ALA A 150 4.88 24.54 44.40
N VAL A 151 3.83 24.52 45.21
CA VAL A 151 3.27 25.72 45.86
C VAL A 151 4.14 26.02 47.11
N PRO A 152 4.45 27.29 47.42
CA PRO A 152 5.28 27.68 48.56
C PRO A 152 4.77 27.18 49.91
#